data_AF-A0A352WTV5-F1
#
_entry.id   AF-A0A352WTV5-F1
#
_cell.length_a   1.000
_cell.length_b   1.000
_cell.length_c   1.000
_cell.angle_alpha   90.00
_cell.angle_beta   90.00
_cell.angle_gamma   90.00
#
_symmetry.space_group_name_H-M   'P 1'
#
loop_
_entity.id
_entity.type
_entity.pdbx_description
1 polymer ?
#
loop_
_entity_poly.entity_id
_entity_poly.type
_entity_poly.pdbx_seq_one_letter_code
_entity_poly.pdbx_strand_id
1 'polypeptide(L)'
;MCGKSSHVSTAISLDNIRDAKAGDHDAFRLVVEKSKPLIRSILSHMDVPESEKEDLEQEAFIGLFKAVMLYDANCASFTTFSYLCIRRTVFSALKKYNSKKNAPLRNSLSLSESEEENIPLFTLPSLHGDPERILLDNESYT
;
A
#
# COMPACT_ATOMS: atom_id res chain seq x y z
N MET A 1 -38.82 -13.44 30.01
CA MET A 1 -37.55 -12.68 30.02
C MET A 1 -37.39 -12.05 28.64
N CYS A 2 -37.64 -10.74 28.52
CA CYS A 2 -37.55 -10.04 27.25
C CYS A 2 -36.09 -9.68 27.00
N GLY A 3 -35.46 -10.34 26.03
CA GLY A 3 -34.11 -10.02 25.59
C GLY A 3 -34.10 -8.61 25.01
N LYS A 4 -33.29 -7.72 25.59
CA LYS A 4 -33.02 -6.42 24.99
C LYS A 4 -32.31 -6.66 23.67
N SER A 5 -33.03 -6.49 22.56
CA SER A 5 -32.41 -6.31 21.25
C SER A 5 -31.67 -4.97 21.31
N SER A 6 -30.38 -5.03 21.58
CA SER A 6 -29.48 -3.89 21.46
C SER A 6 -29.50 -3.49 19.99
N HIS A 7 -30.22 -2.43 19.67
CA HIS A 7 -30.24 -1.83 18.34
C HIS A 7 -28.81 -1.34 18.05
N VAL A 8 -27.96 -2.18 17.45
CA VAL A 8 -26.62 -1.77 17.03
C VAL A 8 -26.83 -0.79 15.88
N SER A 9 -26.68 0.49 16.17
CA SER A 9 -26.80 1.56 15.19
C SER A 9 -25.96 1.24 13.95
N THR A 10 -26.57 1.34 12.77
CA THR A 10 -25.94 0.93 11.51
C THR A 10 -24.93 1.96 11.01
N ALA A 11 -25.05 3.22 11.44
CA ALA A 11 -24.24 4.35 10.97
C ALA A 11 -23.05 4.66 11.88
N ILE A 12 -21.97 5.13 11.28
CA ILE A 12 -20.82 5.71 11.99
C ILE A 12 -21.25 7.09 12.51
N SER A 13 -21.27 7.29 13.82
CA SER A 13 -21.57 8.59 14.43
C SER A 13 -20.31 9.47 14.57
N LEU A 14 -20.50 10.77 14.80
CA LEU A 14 -19.40 11.69 15.11
C LEU A 14 -18.68 11.32 16.41
N ASP A 15 -19.41 10.84 17.42
CA ASP A 15 -18.81 10.38 18.68
C ASP A 15 -17.90 9.17 18.45
N ASN A 16 -18.32 8.20 17.62
CA ASN A 16 -17.44 7.06 17.29
C ASN A 16 -16.13 7.51 16.65
N ILE A 17 -16.17 8.52 15.77
CA ILE A 17 -14.98 9.05 15.12
C ILE A 17 -14.11 9.80 16.14
N ARG A 18 -14.71 10.61 17.01
CA ARG A 18 -13.98 11.36 18.04
C ARG A 18 -13.29 10.43 19.03
N ASP A 19 -14.00 9.40 19.49
CA ASP A 19 -13.47 8.46 20.48
C ASP A 19 -12.38 7.58 19.83
N ALA A 20 -12.57 7.16 18.57
CA ALA A 20 -11.52 6.48 17.80
C ALA A 20 -10.27 7.35 17.60
N LYS A 21 -10.43 8.67 17.35
CA LYS A 21 -9.31 9.62 17.33
C LYS A 21 -8.59 9.74 18.67
N ALA A 22 -9.32 9.61 19.78
CA ALA A 22 -8.79 9.67 21.13
C ALA A 22 -8.09 8.37 21.56
N GLY A 23 -8.08 7.33 20.71
CA GLY A 23 -7.43 6.05 20.98
C GLY A 23 -8.36 4.96 21.49
N ASP A 24 -9.68 5.16 21.48
CA ASP A 24 -10.63 4.09 21.80
C ASP A 24 -10.60 3.01 20.69
N HIS A 25 -10.05 1.85 21.04
CA HIS A 25 -9.90 0.72 20.15
C HIS A 25 -11.25 0.10 19.73
N ASP A 26 -12.26 0.12 20.59
CA ASP A 26 -13.58 -0.44 20.27
C ASP A 26 -14.34 0.50 19.33
N ALA A 27 -14.23 1.81 19.54
CA ALA A 27 -14.74 2.81 18.61
C ALA A 27 -14.06 2.69 17.23
N PHE A 28 -12.73 2.55 17.20
CA PHE A 28 -12.01 2.36 15.95
C PHE A 28 -12.40 1.05 15.25
N ARG A 29 -12.51 -0.06 16.00
CA ARG A 29 -12.96 -1.36 15.47
C ARG A 29 -14.35 -1.23 14.84
N LEU A 30 -15.27 -0.52 15.49
CA LEU A 30 -16.61 -0.26 14.95
C LEU A 30 -16.52 0.48 13.60
N VAL A 31 -15.72 1.55 13.53
CA VAL A 31 -15.52 2.30 12.28
C VAL A 31 -14.94 1.42 11.17
N VAL A 32 -13.97 0.56 11.49
CA VAL A 32 -13.38 -0.41 10.55
C VAL A 32 -14.43 -1.38 10.03
N GLU A 33 -15.17 -2.06 10.91
CA GLU A 33 -16.19 -3.02 10.52
C GLU A 33 -17.26 -2.41 9.61
N LYS A 34 -17.70 -1.19 9.94
CA LYS A 34 -18.69 -0.46 9.13
C LYS A 34 -18.13 0.01 7.78
N SER A 35 -16.82 0.17 7.66
CA SER A 35 -16.16 0.62 6.43
C SER A 35 -15.76 -0.52 5.50
N LYS A 36 -15.80 -1.79 5.95
CA LYS A 36 -15.45 -2.95 5.10
C LYS A 36 -16.21 -3.02 3.76
N PRO A 37 -17.53 -2.76 3.68
CA PRO A 37 -18.24 -2.77 2.39
C PRO A 37 -17.68 -1.73 1.41
N LEU A 38 -17.31 -0.54 1.90
CA LEU A 38 -16.70 0.52 1.11
C LEU A 38 -15.32 0.10 0.58
N ILE A 39 -14.49 -0.47 1.46
CA ILE A 39 -13.16 -1.00 1.09
C ILE A 39 -13.30 -2.07 0.01
N ARG A 40 -14.17 -3.06 0.22
CA ARG A 40 -14.42 -4.13 -0.77
C ARG A 40 -14.88 -3.58 -2.11
N SER A 41 -15.79 -2.60 -2.11
CA SER A 41 -16.27 -1.96 -3.35
C SER A 41 -15.15 -1.21 -4.07
N ILE A 42 -14.22 -0.58 -3.36
CA ILE A 42 -13.07 0.08 -3.99
C ILE A 42 -12.12 -0.97 -4.60
N LEU A 43 -11.82 -2.03 -3.84
CA LEU A 43 -10.86 -3.07 -4.26
C LEU A 43 -11.39 -3.97 -5.38
N SER A 44 -12.71 -4.16 -5.50
CA SER A 44 -13.32 -4.97 -6.57
C SER A 44 -13.08 -4.40 -7.97
N HIS A 45 -12.65 -3.14 -8.07
CA HIS A 45 -12.30 -2.50 -9.35
C HIS A 45 -10.81 -2.60 -9.68
N MET A 46 -10.00 -3.26 -8.84
CA MET A 46 -8.55 -3.39 -9.04
C MET A 46 -8.24 -4.71 -9.74
N ASP A 47 -7.55 -4.62 -10.88
CA ASP A 47 -7.09 -5.77 -11.65
C ASP A 47 -5.65 -6.14 -11.24
N VAL A 48 -5.53 -6.85 -10.11
CA VAL A 48 -4.26 -7.35 -9.57
C VAL A 48 -4.36 -8.84 -9.22
N PRO A 49 -3.23 -9.59 -9.23
CA PRO A 49 -3.19 -10.96 -8.75
C PRO A 49 -3.69 -11.08 -7.30
N GLU A 50 -4.24 -12.24 -6.95
CA GLU A 50 -4.75 -12.49 -5.58
C GLU A 50 -3.68 -12.26 -4.52
N SER A 51 -2.42 -12.59 -4.83
CA SER A 51 -1.27 -12.37 -3.95
C SER A 51 -1.01 -10.90 -3.60
N GLU A 52 -1.50 -9.96 -4.41
CA GLU A 52 -1.32 -8.52 -4.21
C GLU A 52 -2.57 -7.86 -3.62
N LYS A 53 -3.70 -8.58 -3.55
CA LYS A 53 -4.95 -8.03 -3.01
C LYS A 53 -4.87 -7.78 -1.51
N GLU A 54 -4.16 -8.63 -0.77
CA GLU A 54 -3.95 -8.45 0.66
C GLU A 54 -3.18 -7.14 0.94
N ASP A 55 -2.13 -6.86 0.17
CA ASP A 55 -1.36 -5.61 0.27
C ASP A 55 -2.23 -4.38 -0.04
N LEU A 56 -3.08 -4.44 -1.07
CA LEU A 56 -4.01 -3.35 -1.36
C LEU A 56 -5.09 -3.18 -0.27
N GLU A 57 -5.51 -4.27 0.37
CA GLU A 57 -6.45 -4.21 1.48
C GLU A 57 -5.82 -3.51 2.69
N GLN A 58 -4.56 -3.80 3.00
CA GLN A 58 -3.81 -3.08 4.03
C GLN A 58 -3.72 -1.58 3.73
N GLU A 59 -3.41 -1.20 2.48
CA GLU A 59 -3.37 0.19 2.05
C GLU A 59 -4.75 0.87 2.14
N ALA A 60 -5.83 0.13 1.91
CA ALA A 60 -7.19 0.62 2.12
C ALA A 60 -7.46 0.92 3.61
N PHE A 61 -7.05 0.03 4.52
CA PHE A 61 -7.16 0.26 5.97
C PHE A 61 -6.29 1.42 6.44
N ILE A 62 -5.08 1.59 5.89
CA ILE A 62 -4.22 2.76 6.15
C ILE A 62 -4.94 4.05 5.70
N GLY A 63 -5.61 4.02 4.55
CA GLY A 63 -6.42 5.13 4.06
C GLY A 63 -7.60 5.45 4.98
N LEU A 64 -8.28 4.44 5.52
CA LEU A 64 -9.34 4.62 6.50
C LEU A 64 -8.82 5.20 7.82
N PHE A 65 -7.69 4.69 8.33
CA PHE A 65 -7.06 5.22 9.54
C PHE A 65 -6.75 6.72 9.39
N LYS A 66 -6.14 7.12 8.26
CA LYS A 66 -5.92 8.53 7.93
C LYS A 66 -7.22 9.33 7.90
N ALA A 67 -8.30 8.75 7.34
CA ALA A 67 -9.60 9.40 7.33
C ALA A 67 -10.12 9.64 8.76
N VAL A 68 -10.03 8.64 9.64
CA VAL A 68 -10.43 8.79 11.04
C VAL A 68 -9.62 9.89 11.70
N MET A 69 -8.29 9.89 11.59
CA MET A 69 -7.42 10.86 12.26
C MET A 69 -7.62 12.30 11.76
N LEU A 70 -7.80 12.48 10.45
CA LEU A 70 -7.82 13.80 9.81
C LEU A 70 -9.23 14.37 9.57
N TYR A 71 -10.29 13.65 9.94
CA TYR A 71 -11.65 14.08 9.64
C TYR A 71 -12.03 15.41 10.30
N ASP A 72 -12.59 16.33 9.52
CA ASP A 72 -13.23 17.56 10.00
C ASP A 72 -14.70 17.58 9.55
N ALA A 73 -15.62 17.64 10.53
CA ALA A 73 -17.05 17.62 10.30
C ALA A 73 -17.57 18.88 9.58
N ASN A 74 -16.80 19.98 9.60
CA ASN A 74 -17.19 21.23 8.93
C ASN A 74 -16.95 21.20 7.42
N CYS A 75 -16.11 20.29 6.91
CA CYS A 75 -15.75 20.25 5.50
C CYS A 75 -16.60 19.29 4.67
N ALA A 76 -16.95 18.11 5.21
CA ALA A 76 -17.70 17.08 4.51
C ALA A 76 -18.28 16.03 5.46
N SER A 77 -19.17 15.17 4.96
CA SER A 77 -19.55 13.96 5.67
C SER A 77 -18.38 12.98 5.78
N PHE A 78 -18.34 12.19 6.85
CA PHE A 78 -17.28 11.20 7.06
C PHE A 78 -17.21 10.19 5.91
N THR A 79 -18.37 9.74 5.40
CA THR A 79 -18.45 8.82 4.26
C THR A 79 -17.73 9.35 3.02
N THR A 80 -17.95 10.62 2.68
CA THR A 80 -17.30 11.24 1.52
C THR A 80 -15.79 11.38 1.75
N PHE A 81 -15.40 11.82 2.95
CA PHE A 81 -13.99 12.01 3.28
C PHE A 81 -13.22 10.68 3.32
N SER A 82 -13.79 9.65 3.96
CA SER A 82 -13.16 8.33 4.07
C SER A 82 -13.02 7.67 2.71
N TYR A 83 -14.03 7.75 1.83
CA TYR A 83 -13.94 7.28 0.46
C TYR A 83 -12.75 7.91 -0.29
N LEU A 84 -12.57 9.24 -0.18
CA LEU A 84 -11.46 9.93 -0.84
C LEU A 84 -10.09 9.48 -0.30
N CYS A 85 -9.95 9.36 1.01
CA CYS A 85 -8.71 8.92 1.66
C CYS A 85 -8.34 7.47 1.31
N ILE A 86 -9.31 6.55 1.40
CA ILE A 86 -9.14 5.13 1.06
C ILE A 86 -8.75 5.01 -0.41
N ARG A 87 -9.56 5.60 -1.31
CA ARG A 87 -9.33 5.50 -2.76
C ARG A 87 -7.97 6.08 -3.15
N ARG A 88 -7.58 7.24 -2.63
CA ARG A 88 -6.25 7.84 -2.94
C ARG A 88 -5.10 6.94 -2.50
N THR A 89 -5.21 6.33 -1.32
CA THR A 89 -4.15 5.46 -0.77
C THR A 89 -4.02 4.20 -1.61
N VAL A 90 -5.13 3.52 -1.89
CA VAL A 90 -5.17 2.33 -2.78
C VAL A 90 -4.64 2.63 -4.17
N PHE A 91 -5.08 3.73 -4.81
CA PHE A 91 -4.59 4.10 -6.16
C PHE A 91 -3.09 4.39 -6.17
N SER A 92 -2.57 5.00 -5.10
CA SER A 92 -1.14 5.27 -4.96
C SER A 92 -0.36 3.96 -4.83
N ALA A 93 -0.87 3.00 -4.08
CA ALA A 93 -0.29 1.66 -3.96
C ALA A 93 -0.33 0.90 -5.30
N LEU A 94 -1.47 0.91 -6.00
CA LEU A 94 -1.60 0.31 -7.33
C LEU A 94 -0.62 0.91 -8.34
N LYS A 95 -0.43 2.23 -8.32
CA LYS A 95 0.56 2.91 -9.18
C LYS A 95 1.99 2.43 -8.88
N LYS A 96 2.32 2.23 -7.60
CA LYS A 96 3.63 1.68 -7.20
C LYS A 96 3.80 0.24 -7.68
N TYR A 97 2.78 -0.60 -7.53
CA TYR A 97 2.78 -1.97 -8.03
C TYR A 97 3.02 -2.02 -9.55
N ASN A 98 2.24 -1.26 -10.34
CA ASN A 98 2.40 -1.21 -11.79
C ASN A 98 3.77 -0.68 -12.24
N SER A 99 4.33 0.27 -11.49
CA SER A 99 5.68 0.79 -11.72
C SER A 99 6.78 -0.26 -11.49
N LYS A 100 6.59 -1.17 -10.53
CA LYS A 100 7.49 -2.30 -10.27
C LYS A 100 7.37 -3.36 -11.36
N LYS A 101 6.15 -3.73 -11.76
CA LYS A 101 5.90 -4.69 -12.85
C LYS A 101 6.55 -4.25 -14.16
N ASN A 102 6.51 -2.96 -14.45
CA ASN A 102 7.09 -2.39 -15.67
C ASN A 102 8.55 -1.95 -15.50
N ALA A 103 9.21 -2.27 -14.38
CA ALA A 103 10.60 -1.88 -14.15
C ALA A 103 11.58 -2.46 -15.18
N PRO A 104 11.47 -3.74 -15.63
CA PRO A 104 12.35 -4.28 -16.67
C PRO A 104 12.26 -3.50 -17.99
N LEU A 105 11.04 -3.10 -18.39
CA LEU A 105 10.78 -2.32 -19.60
C LEU A 105 11.20 -0.85 -19.47
N ARG A 106 11.11 -0.26 -18.26
CA ARG A 106 11.56 1.10 -18.01
C ARG A 106 13.09 1.21 -18.04
N ASN A 107 13.79 0.17 -17.59
CA ASN A 107 15.25 0.16 -17.52
C ASN A 107 15.90 -0.26 -18.85
N SER A 108 15.19 -0.94 -19.75
CA SER A 108 15.70 -1.38 -21.06
C SER A 108 15.84 -0.26 -22.10
N LEU A 109 15.34 0.94 -21.82
CA LEU A 109 15.48 2.13 -22.68
C LEU A 109 16.66 3.03 -22.31
N SER A 110 17.51 2.61 -21.36
CA SER A 110 18.77 3.29 -21.00
C SER A 110 19.99 2.52 -21.52
N LEU A 111 19.89 1.88 -22.69
CA LEU A 111 20.99 1.16 -23.33
C LEU A 111 21.09 1.47 -24.84
N SER A 112 20.82 2.71 -25.23
CA SER A 112 21.02 3.16 -26.61
C SER A 112 21.41 4.63 -26.67
N GLU A 113 22.45 5.03 -25.94
CA GLU A 113 23.33 6.13 -26.35
C GLU A 113 24.64 6.01 -25.57
N SER A 114 25.50 5.10 -26.03
CA SER A 114 26.94 5.19 -25.77
C SER A 114 27.57 4.97 -27.12
N GLU A 115 27.62 6.05 -27.89
CA GLU A 115 28.50 6.15 -29.04
C GLU A 115 29.93 5.90 -28.55
N GLU A 116 30.54 4.88 -29.15
CA GLU A 116 31.96 4.75 -29.45
C GLU A 116 32.96 5.07 -28.33
N GLU A 117 33.34 4.06 -27.54
CA GLU A 117 34.77 3.81 -27.32
C GLU A 117 35.07 2.30 -27.39
N ASN A 118 36.05 1.98 -28.23
CA ASN A 118 36.47 0.64 -28.64
C ASN A 118 37.08 -0.14 -27.45
N ILE A 119 36.30 -0.97 -26.76
CA ILE A 119 36.84 -1.95 -25.81
C ILE A 119 36.76 -3.34 -26.45
N PRO A 120 37.90 -3.99 -26.77
CA PRO A 120 37.89 -5.29 -27.43
C PRO A 120 37.18 -6.35 -26.57
N LEU A 121 36.31 -7.11 -27.24
CA LEU A 121 35.35 -8.11 -26.75
C LEU A 121 35.94 -9.27 -25.91
N PHE A 122 37.23 -9.29 -25.62
CA PHE A 122 37.92 -10.41 -24.98
C PHE A 122 38.15 -10.24 -23.46
N THR A 123 37.80 -9.10 -22.85
CA THR A 123 38.19 -8.78 -21.45
C THR A 123 37.02 -8.70 -20.46
N LEU A 124 35.88 -9.33 -20.72
CA LEU A 124 34.86 -9.51 -19.67
C LEU A 124 34.92 -10.95 -19.14
N PRO A 125 35.52 -11.21 -17.96
CA PRO A 125 35.34 -12.48 -17.28
C PRO A 125 33.84 -12.60 -16.97
N SER A 126 33.27 -13.74 -17.36
CA SER A 126 31.88 -14.11 -17.12
C SER A 126 31.45 -13.73 -15.70
N LEU A 127 30.56 -12.75 -15.57
CA LEU A 127 29.90 -12.42 -14.30
C LEU A 127 28.78 -13.44 -14.04
N HIS A 128 29.13 -14.73 -14.07
CA HIS A 128 28.36 -15.84 -13.50
C HIS A 128 29.03 -16.36 -12.22
N GLY A 129 29.76 -15.50 -11.53
CA GLY A 129 30.36 -15.82 -10.24
C GLY A 129 29.34 -15.74 -9.12
N ASP A 130 29.02 -16.90 -8.56
CA ASP A 130 28.36 -17.12 -7.27
C ASP A 130 28.72 -16.03 -6.23
N PRO A 131 27.73 -15.33 -5.63
CA PRO A 131 27.96 -14.25 -4.68
C PRO A 131 28.79 -14.66 -3.45
N GLU A 132 28.91 -15.96 -3.14
CA GLU A 132 29.74 -16.44 -2.02
C GLU A 132 31.25 -16.25 -2.23
N ARG A 133 31.74 -16.01 -3.46
CA ARG A 133 33.19 -15.88 -3.72
C ARG A 133 33.75 -14.46 -3.65
N ILE A 134 32.91 -13.42 -3.53
CA ILE A 134 33.35 -12.02 -3.49
C ILE A 134 33.90 -11.62 -2.11
N LEU A 135 33.78 -12.48 -1.09
CA LEU A 135 34.13 -12.19 0.31
C LEU A 135 35.53 -12.67 0.75
N LEU A 136 36.38 -13.21 -0.13
CA LEU A 136 37.66 -13.81 0.26
C LEU A 136 38.90 -13.08 -0.28
N ASP A 137 38.92 -11.75 -0.29
CA ASP A 137 40.12 -10.99 -0.68
C ASP A 137 40.54 -9.87 0.29
N ASN A 138 39.95 -9.83 1.50
CA ASN A 138 40.31 -8.85 2.54
C ASN A 138 40.97 -9.45 3.80
N GLU A 139 41.51 -10.66 3.73
CA GLU A 139 42.33 -11.20 4.82
C GLU A 139 43.62 -11.84 4.28
N SER A 140 44.55 -10.99 3.86
CA SER A 140 45.99 -11.30 3.85
C SER A 140 46.79 -10.01 3.70
N TYR A 141 47.11 -9.36 4.81
CA TYR A 141 48.46 -8.83 5.07
C TYR A 141 48.57 -8.42 6.55
N THR A 142 49.32 -9.24 7.28
CA THR A 142 50.14 -8.97 8.50
C THR A 142 49.54 -8.17 9.65
#